data_AF-Q9JJI4-F1
#
_entry.id   AF-Q9JJI4-F1
#
_cell.length_a   1.000
_cell.length_b   1.000
_cell.length_c   1.000
_cell.angle_alpha   90.00
_cell.angle_beta   90.00
_cell.angle_gamma   90.00
#
_symmetry.space_group_name_H-M   'P 1'
#
loop_
_entity.id
_entity.type
_entity.pdbx_description
1 polymer ?
#
loop_
_entity_poly.entity_id
_entity_poly.type
_entity_poly.pdbx_seq_one_letter_code
_entity_poly.pdbx_strand_id
1 'polypeptide(L)'
;MKLLLLLLCLGLTLVCGHAEDASSTRGNLDVDKLNGDWFSIVVASNKREKIEENGSMRVFMQHIDVLENSLGFKFRIKENGECRELYLVAYKTPEDGEYFVEYDGGNTFTILKTDYDRYVMFHLINFKNGETFQAMVLYGRTKDLSSDIKEKFAKLCEAHGITRDNIIDLTKTDRCLQARG
;
A
#
# COMPACT_ATOMS: atom_id res chain seq x y z
N MET A 1 61.14 18.55 33.01
CA MET A 1 60.48 17.80 34.11
C MET A 1 59.11 18.43 34.32
N LYS A 2 57.94 17.83 34.22
CA LYS A 2 57.41 16.45 34.06
C LYS A 2 56.04 16.68 33.37
N LEU A 3 55.80 16.21 32.16
CA LEU A 3 55.07 14.97 31.84
C LEU A 3 53.98 14.56 32.87
N LEU A 4 52.72 14.88 32.56
CA LEU A 4 51.51 14.15 33.02
C LEU A 4 50.38 14.51 32.03
N LEU A 5 50.13 13.70 31.01
CA LEU A 5 49.15 12.59 30.99
C LEU A 5 47.73 13.04 31.38
N LEU A 6 46.83 13.15 30.40
CA LEU A 6 45.82 12.12 30.14
C LEU A 6 44.91 12.53 28.96
N LEU A 7 45.04 11.79 27.86
CA LEU A 7 44.05 11.75 26.78
C LEU A 7 42.75 11.17 27.33
N LEU A 8 41.66 11.93 27.24
CA LEU A 8 40.30 11.41 27.33
C LEU A 8 39.73 11.33 25.92
N CYS A 9 40.13 10.31 25.18
CA CYS A 9 39.42 9.88 23.99
C CYS A 9 38.12 9.21 24.43
N LEU A 10 37.03 9.98 24.58
CA LEU A 10 35.69 9.40 24.60
C LEU A 10 35.40 8.89 23.19
N GLY A 11 35.63 7.60 22.98
CA GLY A 11 35.07 6.88 21.85
C GLY A 11 33.56 6.81 22.00
N LEU A 12 32.84 7.77 21.40
CA LEU A 12 31.45 7.55 21.04
C LEU A 12 31.47 6.58 19.84
N THR A 13 31.41 5.29 20.14
CA THR A 13 30.94 4.33 19.15
C THR A 13 29.48 4.69 18.87
N LEU A 14 29.23 5.39 17.77
CA LEU A 14 27.90 5.36 17.16
C LEU A 14 27.65 3.89 16.82
N VAL A 15 26.90 3.23 17.68
CA VAL A 15 26.15 2.05 17.29
C VAL A 15 25.16 2.57 16.26
N CYS A 16 25.55 2.55 14.99
CA CYS A 16 24.59 2.52 13.90
C CYS A 16 23.77 1.26 14.14
N GLY A 17 22.68 1.41 14.89
CA GLY A 17 21.55 0.52 14.79
C GLY A 17 21.16 0.59 13.33
N HIS A 18 21.58 -0.42 12.57
CA HIS A 18 20.95 -0.72 11.31
C HIS A 18 19.48 -0.92 11.67
N ALA A 19 18.67 0.12 11.46
CA ALA A 19 17.27 -0.10 11.21
C ALA A 19 17.27 -1.15 10.10
N GLU A 20 16.69 -2.31 10.39
CA GLU A 20 16.47 -3.33 9.40
C GLU A 20 15.61 -2.71 8.30
N ASP A 21 16.30 -2.14 7.32
CA ASP A 21 15.84 -1.99 5.96
C ASP A 21 15.60 -3.40 5.43
N ALA A 22 14.50 -3.99 5.87
CA ALA A 22 13.69 -4.77 4.97
C ALA A 22 12.96 -3.77 4.05
N SER A 23 13.66 -2.83 3.41
CA SER A 23 13.21 -2.47 2.08
C SER A 23 13.28 -3.79 1.33
N SER A 24 12.15 -4.24 0.76
CA SER A 24 12.30 -5.07 -0.42
C SER A 24 13.10 -4.17 -1.36
N THR A 25 14.39 -4.46 -1.46
CA THR A 25 15.33 -3.81 -2.34
C THR A 25 14.61 -3.54 -3.65
N ARG A 26 14.73 -2.33 -4.19
CA ARG A 26 14.22 -1.90 -5.52
C ARG A 26 14.58 -2.83 -6.70
N GLY A 27 15.24 -3.98 -6.48
CA GLY A 27 15.47 -5.01 -7.48
C GLY A 27 14.92 -6.36 -7.00
N ASN A 28 14.13 -6.99 -7.87
CA ASN A 28 13.51 -8.32 -7.77
C ASN A 28 12.16 -8.41 -7.03
N LEU A 29 11.21 -7.53 -7.35
CA LEU A 29 9.80 -7.87 -7.13
C LEU A 29 9.39 -9.01 -8.07
N ASP A 30 9.14 -10.19 -7.51
CA ASP A 30 8.52 -11.32 -8.22
C ASP A 30 7.00 -11.10 -8.32
N VAL A 31 6.57 -10.47 -9.41
CA VAL A 31 5.17 -10.07 -9.63
C VAL A 31 4.25 -11.29 -9.73
N ASP A 32 4.75 -12.42 -10.24
CA ASP A 32 3.95 -13.64 -10.43
C ASP A 32 3.40 -14.17 -9.10
N LYS A 33 4.14 -13.96 -8.00
CA LYS A 33 3.71 -14.34 -6.64
C LYS A 33 2.57 -13.50 -6.08
N LEU A 34 2.18 -12.41 -6.75
CA LEU A 34 1.02 -11.61 -6.35
C LEU A 34 -0.29 -12.22 -6.82
N ASN A 35 -0.25 -13.16 -7.78
CA ASN A 35 -1.45 -13.81 -8.29
C ASN A 35 -2.29 -14.41 -7.14
N GLY A 36 -3.61 -14.38 -7.27
CA GLY A 36 -4.52 -15.00 -6.31
C GLY A 36 -5.38 -14.03 -5.51
N ASP A 37 -6.04 -14.58 -4.50
CA ASP A 37 -6.99 -13.84 -3.67
C ASP A 37 -6.31 -12.90 -2.67
N TRP A 38 -6.96 -11.77 -2.46
CA TRP A 38 -6.57 -10.73 -1.52
C TRP A 38 -7.80 -10.06 -0.89
N PHE A 39 -7.61 -9.43 0.26
CA PHE A 39 -8.64 -8.71 1.01
C PHE A 39 -8.16 -7.30 1.36
N SER A 40 -8.98 -6.28 1.16
CA SER A 40 -8.70 -4.91 1.65
C SER A 40 -8.73 -4.85 3.18
N ILE A 41 -7.62 -4.43 3.78
CA ILE A 41 -7.45 -4.37 5.24
C ILE A 41 -7.48 -2.91 5.69
N VAL A 42 -6.61 -2.07 5.15
CA VAL A 42 -6.49 -0.66 5.52
C VAL A 42 -6.34 0.18 4.26
N VAL A 43 -6.99 1.33 4.22
CA VAL A 43 -6.84 2.33 3.16
C VAL A 43 -6.51 3.68 3.76
N ALA A 44 -5.68 4.47 3.10
CA ALA A 44 -5.30 5.81 3.52
C ALA A 44 -5.27 6.75 2.31
N SER A 45 -5.62 8.03 2.48
CA SER A 45 -5.52 9.03 1.41
C SER A 45 -5.42 10.45 1.97
N ASN A 46 -4.66 11.33 1.30
CA ASN A 46 -4.69 12.76 1.62
C ASN A 46 -5.99 13.46 1.18
N LYS A 47 -6.86 12.79 0.41
CA LYS A 47 -8.19 13.25 0.02
C LYS A 47 -9.25 12.29 0.59
N ARG A 48 -9.52 12.44 1.89
CA ARG A 48 -10.32 11.50 2.70
C ARG A 48 -11.65 11.08 2.07
N GLU A 49 -12.37 12.01 1.47
CA GLU A 49 -13.65 11.77 0.78
C GLU A 49 -13.57 10.65 -0.28
N LYS A 50 -12.39 10.38 -0.86
CA LYS A 50 -12.19 9.33 -1.86
C LYS A 50 -12.26 7.92 -1.27
N ILE A 51 -12.02 7.77 0.04
CA ILE A 51 -11.93 6.47 0.73
C ILE A 51 -13.05 6.27 1.78
N GLU A 52 -13.89 7.28 1.98
CA GLU A 52 -15.11 7.22 2.80
C GLU A 52 -16.25 6.50 2.05
N GLU A 53 -17.40 6.32 2.72
CA GLU A 53 -18.57 5.70 2.10
C GLU A 53 -18.96 6.42 0.81
N ASN A 54 -19.21 5.66 -0.26
CA ASN A 54 -19.44 6.14 -1.62
C ASN A 54 -18.25 6.84 -2.29
N GLY A 55 -17.08 6.89 -1.64
CA GLY A 55 -15.83 7.34 -2.25
C GLY A 55 -15.36 6.36 -3.32
N SER A 56 -14.90 6.89 -4.46
CA SER A 56 -14.49 6.08 -5.62
C SER A 56 -13.33 5.13 -5.32
N MET A 57 -12.39 5.53 -4.44
CA MET A 57 -11.26 4.69 -4.05
C MET A 57 -11.60 3.72 -2.91
N ARG A 58 -12.85 3.68 -2.44
CA ARG A 58 -13.32 2.69 -1.46
C ARG A 58 -13.71 1.38 -2.15
N VAL A 59 -12.70 0.68 -2.66
CA VAL A 59 -12.82 -0.60 -3.35
C VAL A 59 -12.27 -1.77 -2.52
N PHE A 60 -12.89 -2.94 -2.69
CA PHE A 60 -12.58 -4.14 -1.92
C PHE A 60 -11.97 -5.21 -2.81
N MET A 61 -10.65 -5.41 -2.70
CA MET A 61 -9.92 -6.38 -3.50
C MET A 61 -10.52 -7.78 -3.38
N GLN A 62 -10.60 -8.47 -4.51
CA GLN A 62 -10.99 -9.86 -4.62
C GLN A 62 -9.80 -10.70 -5.02
N HIS A 63 -9.24 -10.38 -6.18
CA HIS A 63 -8.22 -11.18 -6.85
C HIS A 63 -7.28 -10.27 -7.62
N ILE A 64 -6.02 -10.66 -7.69
CA ILE A 64 -5.03 -10.11 -8.62
C ILE A 64 -4.74 -11.19 -9.65
N ASP A 65 -4.95 -10.87 -10.91
CA ASP A 65 -4.56 -11.69 -12.06
C ASP A 65 -3.22 -11.19 -12.60
N VAL A 66 -2.20 -12.04 -12.59
CA VAL A 66 -0.93 -11.72 -13.27
C VAL A 66 -1.04 -12.11 -14.74
N LEU A 67 -0.90 -11.12 -15.61
CA LEU A 67 -1.00 -11.25 -17.07
C LEU A 67 0.40 -11.01 -17.68
N GLU A 68 0.56 -11.30 -18.97
CA GLU A 68 1.87 -11.25 -19.65
C GLU A 68 2.61 -9.91 -19.45
N ASN A 69 1.91 -8.78 -19.54
CA ASN A 69 2.49 -7.43 -19.41
C ASN A 69 1.65 -6.47 -18.57
N SER A 70 0.71 -6.99 -17.79
CA SER A 70 -0.26 -6.21 -17.03
C SER A 70 -0.70 -6.95 -15.77
N LEU A 71 -1.39 -6.22 -14.90
CA LEU A 71 -2.05 -6.77 -13.72
C LEU A 71 -3.55 -6.55 -13.84
N GLY A 72 -4.32 -7.63 -13.79
CA GLY A 72 -5.76 -7.59 -13.63
C GLY A 72 -6.10 -7.48 -12.15
N PHE A 73 -7.07 -6.64 -11.82
CA PHE A 73 -7.56 -6.49 -10.46
C PHE A 73 -9.07 -6.65 -10.46
N LYS A 74 -9.54 -7.70 -9.78
CA LYS A 74 -10.96 -7.87 -9.48
C LYS A 74 -11.27 -7.23 -8.14
N PHE A 75 -12.18 -6.27 -8.14
CA PHE A 75 -12.66 -5.57 -6.97
C PHE A 75 -14.18 -5.75 -6.79
N ARG A 76 -14.64 -5.46 -5.58
CA ARG A 76 -16.01 -5.06 -5.29
C ARG A 76 -16.06 -3.58 -4.94
N ILE A 77 -17.10 -2.87 -5.37
CA ILE A 77 -17.41 -1.51 -4.93
C ILE A 77 -18.83 -1.48 -4.39
N LYS A 78 -19.06 -0.66 -3.36
CA LYS A 78 -20.40 -0.45 -2.80
C LYS A 78 -20.97 0.85 -3.34
N GLU A 79 -21.96 0.75 -4.21
CA GLU A 79 -22.68 1.89 -4.79
C GLU A 79 -24.14 1.84 -4.34
N ASN A 80 -24.63 2.90 -3.70
CA ASN A 80 -26.01 2.99 -3.22
C ASN A 80 -26.44 1.78 -2.35
N GLY A 81 -25.51 1.22 -1.57
CA GLY A 81 -25.75 0.06 -0.72
C GLY A 81 -25.54 -1.30 -1.39
N GLU A 82 -25.39 -1.36 -2.71
CA GLU A 82 -25.23 -2.61 -3.47
C GLU A 82 -23.76 -2.89 -3.80
N CYS A 83 -23.35 -4.15 -3.67
CA CYS A 83 -22.01 -4.61 -4.02
C CYS A 83 -21.90 -5.01 -5.49
N ARG A 84 -21.12 -4.26 -6.27
CA ARG A 84 -20.90 -4.47 -7.71
C ARG A 84 -19.49 -4.93 -8.01
N GLU A 85 -19.31 -5.66 -9.10
CA GLU A 85 -17.97 -6.02 -9.60
C GLU A 85 -17.33 -4.84 -10.32
N LEU A 86 -16.03 -4.68 -10.10
CA LEU A 86 -15.19 -3.74 -10.83
C LEU A 86 -13.92 -4.51 -11.24
N TYR A 87 -13.64 -4.58 -12.53
CA TYR A 87 -12.42 -5.20 -13.04
C TYR A 87 -11.57 -4.14 -13.74
N LEU A 88 -10.31 -4.04 -13.33
CA LEU A 88 -9.36 -3.05 -13.84
C LEU A 88 -8.10 -3.74 -14.33
N VAL A 89 -7.55 -3.28 -15.45
CA VAL A 89 -6.27 -3.78 -15.98
C VAL A 89 -5.25 -2.66 -15.94
N ALA A 90 -4.16 -2.88 -15.21
CA ALA A 90 -3.06 -1.94 -15.10
C ALA A 90 -1.88 -2.38 -15.96
N TYR A 91 -1.32 -1.45 -16.72
CA TYR A 91 -0.21 -1.71 -17.64
C TYR A 91 1.08 -1.17 -17.06
N LYS A 92 2.19 -1.88 -17.28
CA LYS A 92 3.53 -1.37 -16.90
C LYS A 92 3.82 -0.06 -17.62
N THR A 93 4.40 0.90 -16.90
CA THR A 93 4.92 2.14 -17.50
C THR A 93 6.40 1.97 -17.88
N PRO A 94 7.02 2.96 -18.54
CA PRO A 94 8.48 2.98 -18.71
C PRO A 94 9.26 3.14 -17.40
N GLU A 95 8.62 3.59 -16.31
CA GLU A 95 9.24 3.69 -14.99
C GLU A 95 9.24 2.34 -14.28
N ASP A 96 10.39 1.95 -13.74
CA ASP A 96 10.57 0.63 -13.13
C ASP A 96 9.66 0.42 -11.91
N GLY A 97 8.92 -0.67 -11.90
CA GLY A 97 7.97 -1.03 -10.84
C GLY A 97 6.68 -0.19 -10.80
N GLU A 98 6.47 0.72 -11.75
CA GLU A 98 5.26 1.53 -11.85
C GLU A 98 4.27 0.97 -12.88
N TYR A 99 2.98 1.04 -12.51
CA TYR A 99 1.86 0.65 -13.34
C TYR A 99 0.87 1.80 -13.51
N PHE A 100 0.18 1.83 -14.65
CA PHE A 100 -0.87 2.79 -14.96
C PHE A 100 -2.23 2.12 -15.16
N VAL A 101 -3.29 2.72 -14.62
CA VAL A 101 -4.67 2.30 -14.82
C VAL A 101 -5.64 3.48 -14.82
N GLU A 102 -6.63 3.45 -15.72
CA GLU A 102 -7.67 4.48 -15.77
C GLU A 102 -8.88 4.06 -14.93
N TYR A 103 -9.16 4.82 -13.87
CA TYR A 103 -10.30 4.66 -12.99
C TYR A 103 -10.49 5.94 -12.14
N ASP A 104 -11.63 6.62 -12.26
CA ASP A 104 -11.87 7.95 -11.67
C ASP A 104 -10.70 8.93 -11.95
N GLY A 105 -10.24 8.98 -13.21
CA GLY A 105 -9.02 9.66 -13.63
C GLY A 105 -7.90 8.68 -13.97
N GLY A 106 -6.70 9.20 -14.21
CA GLY A 106 -5.51 8.38 -14.40
C GLY A 106 -4.88 8.06 -13.05
N ASN A 107 -4.36 6.84 -12.90
CA ASN A 107 -3.69 6.40 -11.68
C ASN A 107 -2.34 5.80 -12.04
N THR A 108 -1.26 6.29 -11.45
CA THR A 108 -0.01 5.54 -11.37
C THR A 108 0.12 4.90 -9.99
N PHE A 109 0.65 3.68 -9.92
CA PHE A 109 0.90 3.04 -8.63
C PHE A 109 2.16 2.18 -8.64
N THR A 110 2.72 2.01 -7.44
CA THR A 110 3.87 1.15 -7.18
C THR A 110 3.56 0.20 -6.01
N ILE A 111 4.28 -0.92 -5.99
CA ILE A 111 4.24 -1.87 -4.86
C ILE A 111 5.36 -1.49 -3.90
N LEU A 112 4.99 -0.93 -2.75
CA LEU A 112 5.95 -0.48 -1.75
C LEU A 112 6.61 -1.63 -1.01
N LYS A 113 5.80 -2.62 -0.62
CA LYS A 113 6.26 -3.73 0.21
C LYS A 113 5.31 -4.91 0.15
N THR A 114 5.86 -6.11 0.07
CA THR A 114 5.10 -7.35 0.12
C THR A 114 5.97 -8.46 0.69
N ASP A 115 5.34 -9.44 1.34
CA ASP A 115 5.95 -10.74 1.57
C ASP A 115 5.25 -11.86 0.80
N TYR A 116 4.35 -11.50 -0.13
CA TYR A 116 3.56 -12.36 -1.02
C TYR A 116 2.52 -13.23 -0.31
N ASP A 117 2.89 -13.83 0.82
CA ASP A 117 2.12 -14.84 1.53
C ASP A 117 1.16 -14.24 2.56
N ARG A 118 1.40 -13.01 3.02
CA ARG A 118 0.56 -12.39 4.06
C ARG A 118 0.01 -11.05 3.64
N TYR A 119 0.85 -10.15 3.13
CA TYR A 119 0.41 -8.79 2.82
C TYR A 119 1.12 -8.19 1.60
N VAL A 120 0.45 -7.21 0.98
CA VAL A 120 1.03 -6.29 0.00
C VAL A 120 0.55 -4.87 0.27
N MET A 121 1.45 -3.91 0.11
CA MET A 121 1.22 -2.48 0.31
C MET A 121 1.44 -1.74 -1.01
N PHE A 122 0.43 -1.00 -1.44
CA PHE A 122 0.46 -0.18 -2.64
C PHE A 122 0.50 1.30 -2.29
N HIS A 123 1.17 2.10 -3.12
CA HIS A 123 1.04 3.55 -3.18
C HIS A 123 0.56 3.95 -4.57
N LEU A 124 -0.45 4.81 -4.60
CA LEU A 124 -1.12 5.25 -5.81
C LEU A 124 -1.19 6.78 -5.82
N ILE A 125 -0.96 7.36 -6.98
CA ILE A 125 -1.17 8.78 -7.28
C ILE A 125 -2.25 8.85 -8.36
N ASN A 126 -3.36 9.52 -8.04
CA ASN A 126 -4.44 9.79 -8.98
C ASN A 126 -4.32 11.21 -9.52
N PHE A 127 -4.64 11.38 -10.79
CA PHE A 127 -4.74 12.67 -11.45
C PHE A 127 -6.05 12.76 -12.26
N LYS A 128 -6.82 13.82 -12.00
CA LYS A 128 -8.10 14.08 -12.67
C LYS A 128 -8.34 15.57 -12.76
N ASN A 129 -8.63 16.08 -13.96
CA ASN A 129 -8.99 17.48 -14.20
C ASN A 129 -7.99 18.51 -13.62
N GLY A 130 -6.70 18.20 -13.64
CA GLY A 130 -5.64 19.06 -13.08
C GLY A 130 -5.47 18.98 -11.55
N GLU A 131 -6.31 18.21 -10.86
CA GLU A 131 -6.15 17.89 -9.44
C GLU A 131 -5.42 16.55 -9.27
N THR A 132 -4.66 16.44 -8.18
CA THR A 132 -4.01 15.19 -7.78
C THR A 132 -4.30 14.85 -6.33
N PHE A 133 -4.34 13.55 -6.04
CA PHE A 133 -4.32 13.04 -4.68
C PHE A 133 -3.55 11.73 -4.63
N GLN A 134 -3.16 11.31 -3.42
CA GLN A 134 -2.52 10.02 -3.21
C GLN A 134 -3.39 9.12 -2.33
N ALA A 135 -3.28 7.82 -2.58
CA ALA A 135 -3.84 6.79 -1.75
C ALA A 135 -2.80 5.71 -1.47
N MET A 136 -2.91 5.07 -0.31
CA MET A 136 -2.13 3.90 0.05
C MET A 136 -3.09 2.82 0.51
N VAL A 137 -2.80 1.56 0.16
CA VAL A 137 -3.69 0.44 0.51
C VAL A 137 -2.86 -0.75 1.00
N LEU A 138 -3.33 -1.35 2.08
CA LEU A 138 -2.85 -2.62 2.62
C LEU A 138 -3.84 -3.72 2.28
N TYR A 139 -3.39 -4.70 1.49
CA TYR A 139 -4.12 -5.94 1.26
C TYR A 139 -3.51 -7.09 2.05
N GLY A 140 -4.35 -8.05 2.45
CA GLY A 140 -3.94 -9.27 3.13
C GLY A 140 -4.43 -10.52 2.40
N ARG A 141 -3.71 -11.63 2.55
CA ARG A 141 -4.19 -12.96 2.10
C ARG A 141 -5.33 -13.50 2.98
N THR A 142 -5.49 -12.94 4.18
CA THR A 142 -6.58 -13.22 5.13
C THR A 142 -7.49 -12.02 5.33
N LYS A 143 -8.67 -12.23 5.93
CA LYS A 143 -9.68 -11.17 6.17
C LYS A 143 -9.21 -10.08 7.15
N ASP A 144 -8.18 -10.34 7.95
CA ASP A 144 -7.54 -9.37 8.83
C ASP A 144 -6.04 -9.70 8.98
N LEU A 145 -5.25 -8.74 9.48
CA LEU A 145 -3.81 -8.83 9.69
C LEU A 145 -3.46 -8.39 11.12
N SER A 146 -2.26 -8.76 11.59
CA SER A 146 -1.77 -8.36 12.91
C SER A 146 -1.63 -6.84 13.06
N SER A 147 -1.71 -6.37 14.29
CA SER A 147 -1.45 -4.96 14.65
C SER A 147 -0.10 -4.48 14.13
N ASP A 148 0.92 -5.34 14.15
CA ASP A 148 2.28 -4.97 13.76
C ASP A 148 2.38 -4.64 12.27
N ILE A 149 1.66 -5.38 11.43
CA ILE A 149 1.60 -5.09 9.98
C ILE A 149 0.79 -3.82 9.73
N LYS A 150 -0.32 -3.62 10.44
CA LYS A 150 -1.13 -2.39 10.34
C LYS A 150 -0.35 -1.15 10.80
N GLU A 151 0.41 -1.24 11.88
CA GLU A 151 1.23 -0.14 12.40
C GLU A 151 2.39 0.17 11.45
N LYS A 152 3.01 -0.86 10.85
CA LYS A 152 4.01 -0.68 9.80
C LYS A 152 3.45 0.06 8.59
N PHE A 153 2.23 -0.28 8.18
CA PHE A 153 1.53 0.45 7.13
C PHE A 153 1.23 1.90 7.53
N ALA A 154 0.79 2.15 8.76
CA ALA A 154 0.53 3.50 9.27
C ALA A 154 1.79 4.38 9.23
N LYS A 155 2.95 3.86 9.66
CA LYS A 155 4.23 4.56 9.56
C LYS A 155 4.63 4.88 8.13
N LEU A 156 4.37 3.96 7.19
CA LEU A 156 4.59 4.23 5.76
C LEU A 156 3.67 5.34 5.24
N CYS A 157 2.40 5.37 5.67
CA CYS A 157 1.48 6.45 5.33
C CYS A 157 1.98 7.81 5.84
N GLU A 158 2.43 7.87 7.10
CA GLU A 158 3.00 9.08 7.70
C GLU A 158 4.25 9.56 6.94
N ALA A 159 5.12 8.63 6.52
CA ALA A 159 6.30 8.94 5.70
C ALA A 159 5.95 9.50 4.31
N HIS A 160 4.75 9.21 3.78
CA HIS A 160 4.23 9.79 2.54
C HIS A 160 3.34 11.01 2.79
N GLY A 161 3.28 11.53 4.02
CA GLY A 161 2.53 12.73 4.37
C GLY A 161 1.02 12.51 4.55
N ILE A 162 0.57 11.27 4.72
CA ILE A 162 -0.83 10.96 5.07
C ILE A 162 -0.92 10.78 6.59
N THR A 163 -1.67 11.67 7.25
CA THR A 163 -1.87 11.64 8.70
C THR A 163 -2.72 10.45 9.14
N ARG A 164 -2.56 10.01 10.39
CA ARG A 164 -3.32 8.88 10.95
C ARG A 164 -4.83 9.06 10.91
N ASP A 165 -5.30 10.30 11.07
CA ASP A 165 -6.74 10.59 10.97
C ASP A 165 -7.29 10.16 9.63
N ASN A 166 -6.47 10.21 8.56
CA ASN A 166 -6.81 9.83 7.19
C ASN A 166 -6.57 8.35 6.85
N ILE A 167 -6.44 7.50 7.86
CA ILE A 167 -6.30 6.04 7.72
C ILE A 167 -7.60 5.38 8.18
N ILE A 168 -8.15 4.48 7.37
CA ILE A 168 -9.38 3.75 7.66
C ILE A 168 -9.09 2.25 7.70
N ASP A 169 -9.31 1.63 8.87
CA ASP A 169 -9.34 0.17 8.99
C ASP A 169 -10.67 -0.37 8.46
N LEU A 170 -10.61 -1.07 7.33
CA LEU A 170 -11.77 -1.62 6.63
C LEU A 170 -12.27 -2.92 7.26
N THR A 171 -11.51 -3.55 8.16
CA THR A 171 -11.82 -4.87 8.72
C THR A 171 -13.11 -4.91 9.52
N LYS A 172 -13.51 -3.75 10.07
CA LYS A 172 -14.73 -3.53 10.84
C LYS A 172 -15.89 -2.98 10.01
N THR A 173 -15.76 -2.98 8.68
CA THR A 173 -16.76 -2.43 7.76
C THR A 173 -17.29 -3.50 6.82
N ASP A 174 -18.43 -3.24 6.17
CA ASP A 174 -18.94 -4.10 5.12
C ASP A 174 -18.04 -3.97 3.87
N ARG A 175 -17.24 -5.02 3.63
CA ARG A 175 -16.30 -5.14 2.51
C ARG A 175 -16.84 -6.03 1.38
N CYS A 176 -18.16 -6.18 1.27
CA CYS A 176 -18.80 -7.03 0.27
C CYS A 176 -18.32 -8.50 0.31
N LEU A 177 -17.98 -9.01 1.51
CA LEU A 177 -17.38 -10.34 1.67
C LEU A 177 -18.34 -11.50 1.36
N GLN A 178 -19.65 -11.27 1.47
CA GLN A 178 -20.66 -12.28 1.12
C GLN A 178 -20.92 -12.35 -0.40
N ALA A 179 -20.46 -11.34 -1.15
CA ALA A 179 -20.55 -11.31 -2.60
C ALA A 179 -19.28 -11.85 -3.29
N ARG A 180 -18.34 -12.42 -2.52
CA ARG A 180 -17.23 -13.18 -3.09
C ARG A 180 -17.81 -14.52 -3.52
N GLY A 181 -18.07 -14.67 -4.83
CA GLY A 181 -18.62 -15.90 -5.41
C GLY A 181 -17.68 -17.07 -5.23
#